data_AF-A0A967CE47-F1
#
_entry.id   AF-A0A967CE47-F1
#
_cell.length_a   1.000
_cell.length_b   1.000
_cell.length_c   1.000
_cell.angle_alpha   90.00
_cell.angle_beta   90.00
_cell.angle_gamma   90.00
#
_symmetry.space_group_name_H-M   'P 1'
#
loop_
_entity.id
_entity.type
_entity.pdbx_description
1 polymer ?
#
loop_
_entity_poly.entity_id
_entity_poly.type
_entity_poly.pdbx_seq_one_letter_code
_entity_poly.pdbx_strand_id
1 'polypeptide(L)'
;MLRSHGIPLNPQAANLYFDLSWIFENKIGRVGDKEHWYYKARLAAELQEVLGEMVGGRTAGQAIERFRKVVEAPASLEELRRETPDIERIIELLRAHDLEPDESFLRMLGRVMMRLSSLDAKVHGDLPLPRGTNLELIQLLRGDRTLANLVFEKLVPHLQHRVLLERYHMVPAVMADIMERYGPLDWRHPNAHGIYWSEQGVKVARTLAKRDEVNELMLIRGQLLMLLNLMRSGRVEYDPVSHQIDLLPDPRFARSFEQALEKAFSLIESEQGVAAADFGLAEEQDLFATYEKFLNLATMLSYLYGDQAEAERYFMLLKDLVSRQGYGDQPAFAGTLENFVAIRFAGMVEVNVDDLRQLIDAMIRRALLEGAAKGNPGVFARFVKLARSVYDRRYAANLKGQAFVLNEAKLLAFSKLLDNSFVGVMTQNSLSVFTRARVWSWVPAELRERNYEALVEDLGKAASGANLDRDRAFPPPRSDDAKSPGSGDQKLREPGGDDGDPP
;
A
#
# COMPACT_ATOMS: atom_id res chain seq x y z
N MET A 1 22.21 0.93 -14.38
CA MET A 1 23.62 0.49 -14.46
C MET A 1 23.82 -0.89 -13.82
N LEU A 2 23.61 -1.05 -12.50
CA LEU A 2 23.82 -2.35 -11.82
C LEU A 2 23.00 -3.49 -12.43
N ARG A 3 21.68 -3.34 -12.54
CA ARG A 3 20.81 -4.38 -13.13
C ARG A 3 21.08 -4.70 -14.61
N SER A 4 21.47 -3.71 -15.40
CA SER A 4 21.58 -3.84 -16.86
C SER A 4 22.98 -4.16 -17.38
N HIS A 5 24.02 -3.89 -16.60
CA HIS A 5 25.41 -4.13 -17.00
C HIS A 5 26.19 -4.85 -15.91
N GLY A 6 26.13 -4.35 -14.66
CA GLY A 6 26.91 -4.89 -13.55
C GLY A 6 26.64 -6.38 -13.29
N ILE A 7 25.38 -6.73 -13.02
CA ILE A 7 24.95 -8.11 -12.76
C ILE A 7 25.14 -9.01 -13.99
N PRO A 8 24.70 -8.63 -15.22
CA PRO A 8 24.94 -9.46 -16.40
C PRO A 8 26.42 -9.78 -16.66
N LEU A 9 27.32 -8.84 -16.39
CA LEU A 9 28.77 -9.06 -16.54
C LEU A 9 29.40 -9.83 -15.38
N ASN A 10 28.76 -9.83 -14.20
CA ASN A 10 29.29 -10.44 -12.98
C ASN A 10 28.17 -11.18 -12.21
N PRO A 11 27.55 -12.22 -12.80
CA PRO A 11 26.35 -12.84 -12.22
C PRO A 11 26.61 -13.56 -10.90
N GLN A 12 27.85 -13.94 -10.61
CA GLN A 12 28.25 -14.58 -9.36
C GLN A 12 28.66 -13.59 -8.26
N ALA A 13 28.67 -12.29 -8.54
CA ALA A 13 28.98 -11.27 -7.54
C ALA A 13 27.74 -10.96 -6.68
N ALA A 14 27.49 -11.77 -5.65
CA ALA A 14 26.33 -11.63 -4.75
C ALA A 14 26.18 -10.21 -4.16
N ASN A 15 27.30 -9.52 -3.92
CA ASN A 15 27.29 -8.14 -3.42
C ASN A 15 26.59 -7.15 -4.37
N LEU A 16 26.61 -7.37 -5.70
CA LEU A 16 25.90 -6.49 -6.64
C LEU A 16 24.38 -6.55 -6.47
N TYR A 17 23.86 -7.73 -6.11
CA TYR A 17 22.45 -7.94 -5.79
C TYR A 17 22.09 -7.28 -4.46
N PHE A 18 22.97 -7.40 -3.47
CA PHE A 18 22.84 -6.70 -2.18
C PHE A 18 22.81 -5.18 -2.37
N ASP A 19 23.76 -4.62 -3.11
CA ASP A 19 23.85 -3.18 -3.36
C ASP A 19 22.60 -2.66 -4.08
N LEU A 20 22.10 -3.41 -5.07
CA LEU A 20 20.86 -3.05 -5.76
C LEU A 20 19.65 -3.09 -4.83
N SER A 21 19.53 -4.14 -4.01
CA SER A 21 18.50 -4.24 -2.96
C SER A 21 18.58 -3.06 -1.98
N TRP A 22 19.80 -2.77 -1.50
CA TRP A 22 20.07 -1.70 -0.55
C TRP A 22 19.74 -0.32 -1.14
N ILE A 23 20.01 -0.06 -2.43
CA ILE A 23 19.65 1.19 -3.10
C ILE A 23 18.13 1.39 -3.11
N PHE A 24 17.36 0.36 -3.46
CA PHE A 24 15.90 0.46 -3.43
C PHE A 24 15.40 0.75 -2.01
N GLU A 25 15.91 0.04 -1.01
CA GLU A 25 15.50 0.22 0.39
C GLU A 25 15.93 1.58 0.95
N ASN A 26 17.20 1.97 0.80
CA ASN A 26 17.79 3.14 1.46
C ASN A 26 17.64 4.44 0.70
N LYS A 27 17.86 4.44 -0.62
CA LYS A 27 17.83 5.68 -1.41
C LYS A 27 16.42 6.05 -1.84
N ILE A 28 15.60 5.06 -2.15
CA ILE A 28 14.22 5.29 -2.59
C ILE A 28 13.25 5.09 -1.44
N GLY A 29 13.34 3.98 -0.70
CA GLY A 29 12.37 3.62 0.35
C GLY A 29 12.43 4.49 1.61
N ARG A 30 13.63 4.70 2.17
CA ARG A 30 13.83 5.45 3.42
C ARG A 30 13.70 6.97 3.24
N VAL A 31 13.89 7.69 4.35
CA VAL A 31 13.77 9.15 4.48
C VAL A 31 15.12 9.87 4.53
N GLY A 32 16.23 9.14 4.43
CA GLY A 32 17.57 9.71 4.57
C GLY A 32 18.00 10.60 3.39
N ASP A 33 17.35 10.44 2.23
CA ASP A 33 17.56 11.29 1.06
C ASP A 33 16.47 12.35 0.97
N LYS A 34 16.83 13.61 0.69
CA LYS A 34 15.86 14.72 0.62
C LYS A 34 14.89 14.56 -0.55
N GLU A 35 15.32 13.91 -1.62
CA GLU A 35 14.54 13.72 -2.85
C GLU A 35 13.80 12.37 -2.89
N HIS A 36 13.77 11.65 -1.76
CA HIS A 36 13.19 10.31 -1.71
C HIS A 36 11.70 10.25 -2.15
N TRP A 37 10.90 11.28 -1.87
CA TRP A 37 9.50 11.35 -2.32
C TRP A 37 9.39 11.50 -3.84
N TYR A 38 10.28 12.28 -4.45
CA TYR A 38 10.37 12.36 -5.90
C TYR A 38 10.73 10.98 -6.49
N TYR A 39 11.72 10.28 -5.94
CA TYR A 39 12.09 8.93 -6.40
C TYR A 39 10.95 7.92 -6.27
N LYS A 40 10.19 7.96 -5.18
CA LYS A 40 9.01 7.11 -4.98
C LYS A 40 7.92 7.41 -6.00
N ALA A 41 7.57 8.69 -6.20
CA ALA A 41 6.57 9.10 -7.19
C ALA A 41 6.98 8.71 -8.61
N ARG A 42 8.27 8.88 -8.96
CA ARG A 42 8.81 8.46 -10.26
C ARG A 42 8.76 6.95 -10.46
N LEU A 43 9.15 6.17 -9.45
CA LEU A 43 9.06 4.71 -9.50
C LEU A 43 7.61 4.24 -9.64
N ALA A 44 6.70 4.83 -8.87
CA ALA A 44 5.28 4.49 -8.94
C ALA A 44 4.68 4.81 -10.31
N ALA A 45 4.97 5.99 -10.86
CA ALA A 45 4.56 6.37 -12.21
C ALA A 45 5.09 5.39 -13.25
N GLU A 46 6.41 5.10 -13.21
CA GLU A 46 7.08 4.27 -14.20
C GLU A 46 6.52 2.84 -14.22
N LEU A 47 6.28 2.25 -13.04
CA LEU A 47 5.75 0.89 -12.93
C LEU A 47 4.24 0.85 -13.19
N GLN A 48 3.49 1.89 -12.85
CA GLN A 48 2.06 1.96 -13.15
C GLN A 48 1.81 2.17 -14.65
N GLU A 49 2.70 2.82 -15.39
CA GLU A 49 2.63 2.87 -16.86
C GLU A 49 2.78 1.48 -17.50
N VAL A 50 3.59 0.61 -16.89
CA VAL A 50 3.87 -0.72 -17.42
C VAL A 50 2.82 -1.71 -16.94
N LEU A 51 2.65 -1.85 -15.63
CA LEU A 51 1.81 -2.87 -14.99
C LEU A 51 0.37 -2.39 -14.75
N GLY A 52 0.13 -1.09 -14.68
CA GLY A 52 -1.11 -0.56 -14.14
C GLY A 52 -1.20 -0.73 -12.62
N GLU A 53 -2.40 -0.51 -12.08
CA GLU A 53 -2.71 -0.75 -10.68
C GLU A 53 -3.05 -2.24 -10.48
N MET A 54 -2.23 -2.95 -9.70
CA MET A 54 -2.33 -4.41 -9.51
C MET A 54 -2.87 -4.86 -8.15
N VAL A 55 -2.78 -4.03 -7.10
CA VAL A 55 -2.99 -4.44 -5.69
C VAL A 55 -4.16 -3.73 -5.01
N GLY A 56 -4.43 -2.48 -5.38
CA GLY A 56 -5.43 -1.58 -4.84
C GLY A 56 -6.80 -2.23 -4.73
N GLY A 57 -7.36 -2.19 -3.51
CA GLY A 57 -8.65 -2.77 -3.19
C GLY A 57 -8.77 -4.30 -3.32
N ARG A 58 -7.71 -5.03 -3.68
CA ARG A 58 -7.75 -6.50 -3.94
C ARG A 58 -7.23 -7.32 -2.77
N THR A 59 -7.70 -8.55 -2.65
CA THR A 59 -7.09 -9.56 -1.76
C THR A 59 -5.72 -9.99 -2.32
N ALA A 60 -4.91 -10.67 -1.49
CA ALA A 60 -3.62 -11.21 -1.92
C ALA A 60 -3.74 -12.10 -3.17
N GLY A 61 -4.66 -13.08 -3.12
CA GLY A 61 -4.91 -13.99 -4.24
C GLY A 61 -5.39 -13.29 -5.51
N GLN A 62 -6.25 -12.28 -5.39
CA GLN A 62 -6.72 -11.50 -6.55
C GLN A 62 -5.59 -10.70 -7.22
N ALA A 63 -4.69 -10.12 -6.43
CA ALA A 63 -3.54 -9.38 -6.97
C ALA A 63 -2.55 -10.33 -7.65
N ILE A 64 -2.27 -11.49 -7.04
CA ILE A 64 -1.40 -12.54 -7.60
C ILE A 64 -1.97 -13.07 -8.92
N GLU A 65 -3.27 -13.40 -8.96
CA GLU A 65 -3.93 -13.89 -10.17
C GLU A 65 -3.89 -12.87 -11.31
N ARG A 66 -4.08 -11.58 -10.98
CA ARG A 66 -3.94 -10.52 -11.98
C ARG A 66 -2.52 -10.43 -12.53
N PHE A 67 -1.51 -10.56 -11.67
CA PHE A 67 -0.10 -10.56 -12.09
C PHE A 67 0.26 -11.84 -12.86
N ARG A 68 -0.37 -12.98 -12.56
CA ARG A 68 -0.16 -14.26 -13.25
C ARG A 68 -0.45 -14.17 -14.75
N LYS A 69 -1.39 -13.32 -15.17
CA LYS A 69 -1.60 -13.00 -16.60
C LYS A 69 -0.34 -12.51 -17.31
N VAL A 70 0.53 -11.77 -16.62
CA VAL A 70 1.82 -11.31 -17.15
C VAL A 70 2.82 -12.47 -17.23
N VAL A 71 2.83 -13.33 -16.21
CA VAL A 71 3.72 -14.50 -16.14
C VAL A 71 3.43 -15.49 -17.26
N GLU A 72 2.15 -15.78 -17.50
CA GLU A 72 1.67 -16.76 -18.48
C GLU A 72 1.65 -16.21 -19.92
N ALA A 73 1.87 -14.91 -20.10
CA ALA A 73 1.89 -14.33 -21.43
C ALA A 73 3.08 -14.87 -22.26
N PRO A 74 2.89 -15.11 -23.58
CA PRO A 74 3.96 -15.49 -24.49
C PRO A 74 5.20 -14.62 -24.36
N ALA A 75 6.39 -15.21 -24.40
CA ALA A 75 7.64 -14.46 -24.22
C ALA A 75 8.08 -13.73 -25.51
N SER A 76 7.59 -14.18 -26.67
CA SER A 76 7.92 -13.62 -27.99
C SER A 76 6.68 -13.29 -28.81
N LEU A 77 6.81 -12.34 -29.73
CA LEU A 77 5.73 -11.98 -30.65
C LEU A 77 5.36 -13.16 -31.57
N GLU A 78 6.34 -13.98 -31.96
CA GLU A 78 6.12 -15.19 -32.75
C GLU A 78 5.24 -16.22 -32.01
N GLU A 79 5.52 -16.43 -30.73
CA GLU A 79 4.69 -17.29 -29.88
C GLU A 79 3.28 -16.74 -29.71
N LEU A 80 3.15 -15.43 -29.48
CA LEU A 80 1.84 -14.77 -29.38
C LEU A 80 1.02 -14.93 -30.67
N ARG A 81 1.65 -14.79 -31.83
CA ARG A 81 1.02 -15.01 -33.15
C ARG A 81 0.54 -16.45 -33.34
N ARG A 82 1.33 -17.42 -32.88
CA ARG A 82 0.98 -18.84 -32.95
C ARG A 82 -0.21 -19.17 -32.06
N GLU A 83 -0.25 -18.63 -30.84
CA GLU A 83 -1.31 -18.92 -29.85
C GLU A 83 -2.57 -18.09 -30.07
N THR A 84 -2.44 -16.88 -30.59
CA THR A 84 -3.55 -15.96 -30.88
C THR A 84 -3.37 -15.39 -32.30
N PRO A 85 -3.75 -16.13 -33.37
CA PRO A 85 -3.58 -15.65 -34.75
C PRO A 85 -4.27 -14.31 -35.03
N ASP A 86 -5.41 -14.05 -34.38
CA ASP A 86 -6.13 -12.77 -34.50
C ASP A 86 -5.32 -11.54 -34.04
N ILE A 87 -4.19 -11.73 -33.35
CA ILE A 87 -3.31 -10.64 -32.93
C ILE A 87 -2.72 -9.86 -34.11
N GLU A 88 -2.61 -10.49 -35.30
CA GLU A 88 -2.14 -9.79 -36.51
C GLU A 88 -3.01 -8.58 -36.84
N ARG A 89 -4.33 -8.66 -36.58
CA ARG A 89 -5.24 -7.51 -36.78
C ARG A 89 -4.83 -6.31 -35.92
N ILE A 90 -4.34 -6.56 -34.70
CA ILE A 90 -3.83 -5.50 -33.82
C ILE A 90 -2.48 -4.99 -34.33
N ILE A 91 -1.57 -5.87 -34.75
CA ILE A 91 -0.26 -5.45 -35.26
C ILE A 91 -0.40 -4.58 -36.51
N GLU A 92 -1.28 -4.97 -37.44
CA GLU A 92 -1.61 -4.17 -38.63
C GLU A 92 -2.27 -2.83 -38.26
N LEU A 93 -3.19 -2.84 -37.29
CA LEU A 93 -3.83 -1.63 -36.78
C LEU A 93 -2.81 -0.67 -36.16
N LEU A 94 -1.87 -1.16 -35.35
CA LEU A 94 -0.82 -0.33 -34.78
C LEU A 94 0.04 0.29 -35.88
N ARG A 95 0.46 -0.51 -36.87
CA ARG A 95 1.27 -0.02 -38.00
C ARG A 95 0.54 1.05 -38.82
N ALA A 96 -0.77 0.89 -39.04
CA ALA A 96 -1.59 1.88 -39.74
C ALA A 96 -1.67 3.23 -39.01
N HIS A 97 -1.33 3.24 -37.72
CA HIS A 97 -1.29 4.41 -36.84
C HIS A 97 0.15 4.83 -36.46
N ASP A 98 1.15 4.39 -37.22
CA ASP A 98 2.58 4.64 -36.98
C ASP A 98 3.08 4.20 -35.59
N LEU A 99 2.54 3.10 -35.09
CA LEU A 99 2.89 2.48 -33.81
C LEU A 99 3.42 1.06 -34.01
N GLU A 100 4.25 0.62 -33.08
CA GLU A 100 4.79 -0.74 -33.01
C GLU A 100 4.34 -1.42 -31.70
N PRO A 101 4.22 -2.76 -31.66
CA PRO A 101 3.93 -3.50 -30.44
C PRO A 101 5.17 -3.56 -29.53
N ASP A 102 5.51 -2.43 -28.89
CA ASP A 102 6.71 -2.25 -28.10
C ASP A 102 6.47 -1.54 -26.74
N GLU A 103 7.55 -1.24 -26.02
CA GLU A 103 7.49 -0.52 -24.74
C GLU A 103 6.87 0.87 -24.89
N SER A 104 7.08 1.56 -26.02
CA SER A 104 6.54 2.90 -26.26
C SER A 104 5.01 2.85 -26.34
N PHE A 105 4.46 1.90 -27.09
CA PHE A 105 3.02 1.67 -27.17
C PHE A 105 2.44 1.29 -25.81
N LEU A 106 3.06 0.35 -25.09
CA LEU A 106 2.63 -0.05 -23.75
C LEU A 106 2.53 1.16 -22.81
N ARG A 107 3.58 1.99 -22.76
CA ARG A 107 3.61 3.18 -21.89
C ARG A 107 2.63 4.25 -22.33
N MET A 108 2.41 4.44 -23.63
CA MET A 108 1.37 5.34 -24.13
C MET A 108 0.00 4.92 -23.59
N LEU A 109 -0.36 3.64 -23.75
CA LEU A 109 -1.62 3.10 -23.25
C LEU A 109 -1.72 3.18 -21.73
N GLY A 110 -0.64 2.86 -21.02
CA GLY A 110 -0.54 2.99 -19.56
C GLY A 110 -0.84 4.40 -19.08
N ARG A 111 -0.23 5.43 -19.68
CA ARG A 111 -0.50 6.84 -19.35
C ARG A 111 -1.96 7.24 -19.61
N VAL A 112 -2.55 6.76 -20.71
CA VAL A 112 -3.98 7.00 -21.00
C VAL A 112 -4.84 6.37 -19.92
N MET A 113 -4.60 5.11 -19.55
CA MET A 113 -5.37 4.42 -18.52
C MET A 113 -5.23 5.08 -17.14
N MET A 114 -4.01 5.46 -16.77
CA MET A 114 -3.72 6.21 -15.55
C MET A 114 -4.52 7.52 -15.51
N ARG A 115 -4.50 8.29 -16.60
CA ARG A 115 -5.29 9.53 -16.72
C ARG A 115 -6.79 9.28 -16.53
N LEU A 116 -7.34 8.25 -17.16
CA LEU A 116 -8.78 7.93 -17.05
C LEU A 116 -9.17 7.45 -15.65
N SER A 117 -8.25 6.81 -14.92
CA SER A 117 -8.46 6.39 -13.54
C SER A 117 -8.20 7.47 -12.48
N SER A 118 -7.60 8.60 -12.86
CA SER A 118 -7.21 9.65 -11.90
C SER A 118 -8.43 10.33 -11.28
N LEU A 119 -8.43 10.41 -9.95
CA LEU A 119 -9.46 11.15 -9.21
C LEU A 119 -9.23 12.66 -9.34
N ASP A 120 -7.98 13.11 -9.32
CA ASP A 120 -7.66 14.53 -9.46
C ASP A 120 -8.05 15.03 -10.87
N ALA A 121 -7.89 14.20 -11.90
CA ALA A 121 -8.40 14.50 -13.24
C ALA A 121 -9.90 14.79 -13.22
N LYS A 122 -10.69 13.92 -12.56
CA LYS A 122 -12.15 14.06 -12.47
C LYS A 122 -12.55 15.34 -11.74
N VAL A 123 -11.84 15.71 -10.68
CA VAL A 123 -12.08 16.96 -9.93
C VAL A 123 -11.79 18.20 -10.78
N HIS A 124 -10.76 18.16 -11.61
CA HIS A 124 -10.39 19.27 -12.48
C HIS A 124 -11.24 19.41 -13.75
N GLY A 125 -12.09 18.42 -14.08
CA GLY A 125 -12.94 18.41 -15.28
C GLY A 125 -12.24 17.87 -16.53
N ASP A 126 -12.67 18.32 -17.72
CA ASP A 126 -12.17 17.86 -19.04
C ASP A 126 -10.71 18.22 -19.28
N LEU A 127 -9.80 17.48 -18.65
CA LEU A 127 -8.39 17.59 -18.93
C LEU A 127 -8.01 16.68 -20.12
N PRO A 128 -7.21 17.18 -21.08
CA PRO A 128 -6.86 16.41 -22.27
C PRO A 128 -6.08 15.14 -21.94
N LEU A 129 -6.14 14.16 -22.84
CA LEU A 129 -5.31 12.96 -22.77
C LEU A 129 -3.81 13.32 -22.83
N PRO A 130 -2.92 12.47 -22.27
CA PRO A 130 -1.49 12.75 -22.24
C PRO A 130 -0.89 13.05 -23.62
N ARG A 131 0.15 13.88 -23.66
CA ARG A 131 0.88 14.16 -24.91
C ARG A 131 1.43 12.87 -25.52
N GLY A 132 1.40 12.78 -26.84
CA GLY A 132 1.80 11.58 -27.58
C GLY A 132 0.75 10.47 -27.62
N THR A 133 -0.48 10.72 -27.15
CA THR A 133 -1.59 9.78 -27.32
C THR A 133 -2.06 9.76 -28.77
N ASN A 134 -2.16 8.56 -29.36
CA ASN A 134 -2.87 8.38 -30.62
C ASN A 134 -4.39 8.37 -30.37
N LEU A 135 -5.06 9.51 -30.60
CA LEU A 135 -6.47 9.69 -30.25
C LEU A 135 -7.41 8.79 -31.07
N GLU A 136 -7.11 8.60 -32.37
CA GLU A 136 -7.92 7.79 -33.27
C GLU A 136 -7.91 6.33 -32.82
N LEU A 137 -6.74 5.77 -32.52
CA LEU A 137 -6.62 4.41 -31.98
C LEU A 137 -7.39 4.25 -30.66
N ILE A 138 -7.27 5.22 -29.73
CA ILE A 138 -8.00 5.16 -28.46
C ILE A 138 -9.51 5.20 -28.68
N GLN A 139 -10.01 5.96 -29.66
CA GLN A 139 -11.44 5.98 -30.01
C GLN A 139 -11.88 4.65 -30.62
N LEU A 140 -11.08 4.05 -31.50
CA LEU A 140 -11.35 2.72 -32.07
C LEU A 140 -11.43 1.64 -30.99
N LEU A 141 -10.46 1.61 -30.07
CA LEU A 141 -10.46 0.65 -28.96
C LEU A 141 -11.66 0.85 -28.01
N ARG A 142 -12.15 2.08 -27.85
CA ARG A 142 -13.38 2.35 -27.08
C ARG A 142 -14.64 1.88 -27.80
N GLY A 143 -14.66 1.96 -29.13
CA GLY A 143 -15.79 1.58 -29.97
C GLY A 143 -15.89 0.07 -30.25
N ASP A 144 -14.78 -0.66 -30.18
CA ASP A 144 -14.73 -2.09 -30.49
C ASP A 144 -14.17 -2.92 -29.33
N ARG A 145 -15.08 -3.60 -28.62
CA ARG A 145 -14.75 -4.46 -27.47
C ARG A 145 -13.89 -5.67 -27.86
N THR A 146 -14.03 -6.19 -29.08
CA THR A 146 -13.23 -7.33 -29.55
C THR A 146 -11.78 -6.92 -29.74
N LEU A 147 -11.54 -5.75 -30.37
CA LEU A 147 -10.20 -5.19 -30.50
C LEU A 147 -9.61 -4.83 -29.14
N ALA A 148 -10.40 -4.19 -28.27
CA ALA A 148 -9.96 -3.88 -26.91
C ALA A 148 -9.52 -5.13 -26.13
N ASN A 149 -10.30 -6.22 -26.21
CA ASN A 149 -9.95 -7.47 -25.55
C ASN A 149 -8.63 -8.05 -26.09
N LEU A 150 -8.40 -8.05 -27.41
CA LEU A 150 -7.14 -8.50 -27.99
C LEU A 150 -5.95 -7.66 -27.49
N VAL A 151 -6.11 -6.33 -27.37
CA VAL A 151 -5.07 -5.47 -26.83
C VAL A 151 -4.83 -5.75 -25.34
N PHE A 152 -5.86 -5.64 -24.50
CA PHE A 152 -5.69 -5.65 -23.05
C PHE A 152 -5.49 -7.04 -22.43
N GLU A 153 -6.03 -8.09 -23.04
CA GLU A 153 -5.93 -9.46 -22.50
C GLU A 153 -4.84 -10.30 -23.20
N LYS A 154 -4.30 -9.86 -24.34
CA LYS A 154 -3.26 -10.59 -25.09
C LYS A 154 -1.99 -9.78 -25.31
N LEU A 155 -2.08 -8.65 -26.01
CA LEU A 155 -0.89 -7.85 -26.35
C LEU A 155 -0.26 -7.20 -25.12
N VAL A 156 -1.05 -6.57 -24.25
CA VAL A 156 -0.54 -5.85 -23.07
C VAL A 156 0.20 -6.79 -22.10
N PRO A 157 -0.33 -7.96 -21.70
CA PRO A 157 0.40 -8.91 -20.86
C PRO A 157 1.72 -9.39 -21.49
N HIS A 158 1.74 -9.62 -22.81
CA HIS A 158 2.96 -9.96 -23.55
C HIS A 158 4.01 -8.84 -23.45
N LEU A 159 3.62 -7.59 -23.70
CA LEU A 159 4.53 -6.45 -23.61
C LEU A 159 5.00 -6.21 -22.17
N GLN A 160 4.13 -6.38 -21.18
CA GLN A 160 4.48 -6.32 -19.76
C GLN A 160 5.54 -7.35 -19.41
N HIS A 161 5.36 -8.61 -19.84
CA HIS A 161 6.31 -9.69 -19.63
C HIS A 161 7.69 -9.32 -20.20
N ARG A 162 7.72 -8.91 -21.47
CA ARG A 162 8.96 -8.53 -22.16
C ARG A 162 9.66 -7.35 -21.50
N VAL A 163 8.92 -6.30 -21.16
CA VAL A 163 9.49 -5.11 -20.50
C VAL A 163 10.07 -5.47 -19.13
N LEU A 164 9.41 -6.31 -18.32
CA LEU A 164 9.97 -6.78 -17.05
C LEU A 164 11.31 -7.51 -17.25
N LEU A 165 11.41 -8.39 -18.25
CA LEU A 165 12.63 -9.13 -18.56
C LEU A 165 13.74 -8.24 -19.14
N GLU A 166 13.43 -7.49 -20.19
CA GLU A 166 14.42 -6.78 -21.02
C GLU A 166 14.87 -5.46 -20.39
N ARG A 167 13.94 -4.71 -19.77
CA ARG A 167 14.21 -3.37 -19.20
C ARG A 167 14.55 -3.43 -17.72
N TYR A 168 13.77 -4.21 -16.96
CA TYR A 168 13.92 -4.29 -15.51
C TYR A 168 14.84 -5.43 -15.07
N HIS A 169 15.13 -6.41 -15.93
CA HIS A 169 15.87 -7.63 -15.59
C HIS A 169 15.22 -8.39 -14.43
N MET A 170 13.90 -8.32 -14.35
CA MET A 170 13.09 -8.99 -13.34
C MET A 170 12.27 -10.08 -14.01
N VAL A 171 12.47 -11.33 -13.58
CA VAL A 171 11.79 -12.49 -14.16
C VAL A 171 10.35 -12.55 -13.61
N PRO A 172 9.29 -12.44 -14.46
CA PRO A 172 7.91 -12.41 -13.98
C PRO A 172 7.53 -13.62 -13.11
N ALA A 173 7.98 -14.83 -13.48
CA ALA A 173 7.73 -16.03 -12.68
C ALA A 173 8.34 -15.96 -11.27
N VAL A 174 9.54 -15.38 -11.15
CA VAL A 174 10.20 -15.17 -9.85
C VAL A 174 9.49 -14.06 -9.06
N MET A 175 9.04 -13.01 -9.72
CA MET A 175 8.22 -11.97 -9.09
C MET A 175 6.93 -12.57 -8.48
N ALA A 176 6.24 -13.44 -9.23
CA ALA A 176 5.04 -14.12 -8.74
C ALA A 176 5.33 -15.08 -7.58
N ASP A 177 6.39 -15.88 -7.64
CA ASP A 177 6.83 -16.74 -6.53
C ASP A 177 7.06 -15.94 -5.24
N ILE A 178 7.69 -14.77 -5.35
CA ILE A 178 7.90 -13.88 -4.20
C ILE A 178 6.56 -13.31 -3.69
N MET A 179 5.62 -12.95 -4.58
CA MET A 179 4.28 -12.51 -4.16
C MET A 179 3.50 -13.62 -3.46
N GLU A 180 3.62 -14.87 -3.91
CA GLU A 180 2.96 -16.01 -3.28
C GLU A 180 3.52 -16.27 -1.87
N ARG A 181 4.83 -16.08 -1.68
CA ARG A 181 5.49 -16.26 -0.37
C ARG A 181 5.24 -15.13 0.62
N TYR A 182 5.28 -13.87 0.17
CA TYR A 182 5.25 -12.72 1.07
C TYR A 182 3.97 -11.88 0.98
N GLY A 183 3.01 -12.26 0.15
CA GLY A 183 1.78 -11.51 -0.06
C GLY A 183 1.86 -10.54 -1.26
N PRO A 184 0.81 -9.74 -1.48
CA PRO A 184 0.66 -8.98 -2.71
C PRO A 184 1.64 -7.81 -2.72
N LEU A 185 2.82 -8.03 -3.28
CA LEU A 185 3.81 -6.98 -3.48
C LEU A 185 3.32 -5.99 -4.52
N ASP A 186 3.15 -4.74 -4.11
CA ASP A 186 2.96 -3.64 -5.04
C ASP A 186 4.31 -3.27 -5.64
N TRP A 187 4.53 -3.63 -6.91
CA TRP A 187 5.78 -3.35 -7.62
C TRP A 187 6.04 -1.85 -7.85
N ARG A 188 5.09 -0.95 -7.53
CA ARG A 188 5.33 0.49 -7.45
C ARG A 188 6.10 0.88 -6.19
N HIS A 189 6.13 0.01 -5.18
CA HIS A 189 6.80 0.22 -3.90
C HIS A 189 8.28 -0.20 -3.97
N PRO A 190 9.24 0.65 -3.54
CA PRO A 190 10.67 0.34 -3.64
C PRO A 190 11.10 -0.93 -2.88
N ASN A 191 10.56 -1.17 -1.69
CA ASN A 191 10.87 -2.39 -0.92
C ASN A 191 10.45 -3.70 -1.63
N ALA A 192 9.47 -3.69 -2.55
CA ALA A 192 9.16 -4.87 -3.36
C ALA A 192 10.34 -5.24 -4.28
N HIS A 193 10.97 -4.23 -4.90
CA HIS A 193 12.18 -4.42 -5.71
C HIS A 193 13.36 -4.86 -4.85
N GLY A 194 13.54 -4.26 -3.69
CA GLY A 194 14.60 -4.65 -2.77
C GLY A 194 14.49 -6.11 -2.34
N ILE A 195 13.29 -6.58 -2.00
CA ILE A 195 13.05 -8.01 -1.68
C ILE A 195 13.42 -8.91 -2.86
N TYR A 196 13.02 -8.55 -4.09
CA TYR A 196 13.37 -9.30 -5.29
C TYR A 196 14.89 -9.46 -5.43
N TRP A 197 15.63 -8.35 -5.35
CA TRP A 197 17.08 -8.38 -5.53
C TRP A 197 17.81 -9.04 -4.36
N SER A 198 17.34 -8.88 -3.12
CA SER A 198 17.89 -9.59 -1.96
C SER A 198 17.73 -11.12 -2.11
N GLU A 199 16.55 -11.59 -2.54
CA GLU A 199 16.30 -13.00 -2.79
C GLU A 199 17.22 -13.58 -3.87
N GLN A 200 17.46 -12.84 -4.95
CA GLN A 200 18.43 -13.26 -5.96
C GLN A 200 19.85 -13.30 -5.39
N GLY A 201 20.22 -12.31 -4.56
CA GLY A 201 21.52 -12.25 -3.89
C GLY A 201 21.76 -13.45 -2.98
N VAL A 202 20.79 -13.84 -2.15
CA VAL A 202 20.88 -15.02 -1.28
C VAL A 202 21.04 -16.30 -2.11
N LYS A 203 20.27 -16.45 -3.20
CA LYS A 203 20.39 -17.61 -4.10
C LYS A 203 21.79 -17.72 -4.70
N VAL A 204 22.34 -16.61 -5.20
CA VAL A 204 23.70 -16.58 -5.75
C VAL A 204 24.73 -16.89 -4.67
N ALA A 205 24.68 -16.18 -3.53
CA ALA A 205 25.63 -16.32 -2.42
C ALA A 205 25.81 -17.78 -1.98
N ARG A 206 24.70 -18.52 -1.88
CA ARG A 206 24.70 -19.93 -1.44
C ARG A 206 25.30 -20.92 -2.42
N THR A 207 25.53 -20.52 -3.67
CA THR A 207 26.20 -21.34 -4.69
C THR A 207 27.70 -21.09 -4.78
N LEU A 208 28.23 -20.09 -4.07
CA LEU A 208 29.63 -19.70 -4.15
C LEU A 208 30.54 -20.64 -3.34
N ALA A 209 31.71 -20.94 -3.88
CA ALA A 209 32.74 -21.70 -3.17
C ALA A 209 33.28 -20.93 -1.95
N LYS A 210 33.38 -19.60 -2.06
CA LYS A 210 33.81 -18.66 -1.01
C LYS A 210 32.59 -17.98 -0.37
N ARG A 211 31.64 -18.80 0.08
CA ARG A 211 30.37 -18.35 0.66
C ARG A 211 30.58 -17.60 1.98
N ASP A 212 31.56 -18.01 2.75
CA ASP A 212 31.99 -17.41 4.01
C ASP A 212 32.43 -15.94 3.87
N GLU A 213 32.92 -15.53 2.69
CA GLU A 213 33.26 -14.13 2.39
C GLU A 213 32.00 -13.25 2.12
N VAL A 214 30.82 -13.85 1.97
CA VAL A 214 29.56 -13.13 1.69
C VAL A 214 28.75 -12.97 2.96
N ASN A 215 28.26 -11.75 3.20
CA ASN A 215 27.42 -11.46 4.35
C ASN A 215 25.93 -11.79 4.08
N GLU A 216 25.60 -13.08 4.05
CA GLU A 216 24.22 -13.56 3.91
C GLU A 216 23.29 -13.02 4.99
N LEU A 217 23.78 -12.90 6.22
CA LEU A 217 23.03 -12.31 7.33
C LEU A 217 22.50 -10.91 6.98
N MET A 218 23.30 -10.08 6.29
CA MET A 218 22.85 -8.75 5.86
C MET A 218 21.73 -8.80 4.81
N LEU A 219 21.77 -9.77 3.89
CA LEU A 219 20.71 -9.96 2.90
C LEU A 219 19.39 -10.38 3.58
N ILE A 220 19.47 -11.34 4.50
CA ILE A 220 18.32 -11.83 5.28
C ILE A 220 17.75 -10.73 6.16
N ARG A 221 18.59 -10.03 6.93
CA ARG A 221 18.17 -8.90 7.77
C ARG A 221 17.57 -7.76 6.93
N GLY A 222 18.15 -7.47 5.76
CA GLY A 222 17.62 -6.51 4.81
C GLY A 222 16.22 -6.90 4.33
N GLN A 223 16.01 -8.17 3.99
CA GLN A 223 14.69 -8.68 3.61
C GLN A 223 13.64 -8.52 4.70
N LEU A 224 13.96 -8.92 5.94
CA LEU A 224 13.07 -8.76 7.10
C LEU A 224 12.71 -7.28 7.30
N LEU A 225 13.68 -6.39 7.19
CA LEU A 225 13.45 -4.95 7.31
C LEU A 225 12.56 -4.39 6.18
N MET A 226 12.70 -4.92 4.96
CA MET A 226 11.83 -4.53 3.85
C MET A 226 10.39 -5.02 4.04
N LEU A 227 10.18 -6.23 4.57
CA LEU A 227 8.85 -6.72 4.96
C LEU A 227 8.24 -5.86 6.08
N LEU A 228 9.04 -5.49 7.08
CA LEU A 228 8.63 -4.53 8.11
C LEU A 228 8.20 -3.19 7.50
N ASN A 229 8.96 -2.66 6.54
CA ASN A 229 8.62 -1.41 5.87
C ASN A 229 7.37 -1.54 4.99
N LEU A 230 7.12 -2.70 4.37
CA LEU A 230 5.88 -2.96 3.64
C LEU A 230 4.67 -3.06 4.60
N MET A 231 4.85 -3.54 5.82
CA MET A 231 3.80 -3.43 6.84
C MET A 231 3.48 -1.97 7.18
N ARG A 232 4.50 -1.09 7.18
CA ARG A 232 4.34 0.37 7.39
C ARG A 232 3.71 1.10 6.21
N SER A 233 4.00 0.68 4.98
CA SER A 233 3.82 1.55 3.81
C SER A 233 3.54 0.81 2.49
N GLY A 234 3.20 -0.47 2.55
CA GLY A 234 3.12 -1.37 1.39
C GLY A 234 1.97 -1.09 0.42
N ARG A 235 0.95 -0.31 0.80
CA ARG A 235 -0.09 0.14 -0.13
C ARG A 235 0.32 1.45 -0.80
N VAL A 236 0.42 1.45 -2.13
CA VAL A 236 0.76 2.65 -2.90
C VAL A 236 -0.51 3.28 -3.48
N GLU A 237 -0.77 4.53 -3.10
CA GLU A 237 -1.74 5.40 -3.76
C GLU A 237 -0.98 6.42 -4.60
N TYR A 238 -1.28 6.50 -5.88
CA TYR A 238 -0.58 7.40 -6.80
C TYR A 238 -1.58 8.05 -7.75
N ASP A 239 -1.57 9.39 -7.80
CA ASP A 239 -2.31 10.15 -8.80
C ASP A 239 -1.35 10.66 -9.90
N PRO A 240 -1.62 10.35 -11.19
CA PRO A 240 -0.74 10.67 -12.30
C PRO A 240 -0.80 12.14 -12.76
N VAL A 241 -1.78 12.92 -12.29
CA VAL A 241 -2.01 14.31 -12.69
C VAL A 241 -1.30 15.26 -11.75
N SER A 242 -1.50 15.06 -10.45
CA SER A 242 -0.82 15.83 -9.41
C SER A 242 0.56 15.28 -9.08
N HIS A 243 0.89 14.08 -9.57
CA HIS A 243 2.08 13.29 -9.21
C HIS A 243 2.19 13.03 -7.70
N GLN A 244 1.09 13.17 -6.98
CA GLN A 244 1.02 12.90 -5.56
C GLN A 244 1.09 11.39 -5.33
N ILE A 245 1.92 11.00 -4.37
CA ILE A 245 2.03 9.63 -3.91
C ILE A 245 1.77 9.60 -2.41
N ASP A 246 0.95 8.63 -1.99
CA ASP A 246 0.78 8.28 -0.60
C ASP A 246 1.10 6.80 -0.39
N LEU A 247 1.67 6.50 0.78
CA LEU A 247 2.06 5.16 1.16
C LEU A 247 1.38 4.80 2.46
N LEU A 248 0.51 3.79 2.42
CA LEU A 248 -0.36 3.43 3.54
C LEU A 248 0.03 2.08 4.16
N PRO A 249 -0.20 1.87 5.47
CA PRO A 249 0.19 0.64 6.16
C PRO A 249 -0.54 -0.59 5.66
N ASP A 250 0.16 -1.66 5.30
CA ASP A 250 -0.46 -2.90 4.85
C ASP A 250 -0.30 -4.03 5.88
N PRO A 251 -1.29 -4.27 6.76
CA PRO A 251 -1.17 -5.26 7.83
C PRO A 251 -1.03 -6.70 7.31
N ARG A 252 -1.28 -6.95 6.02
CA ARG A 252 -1.11 -8.28 5.41
C ARG A 252 0.34 -8.78 5.49
N PHE A 253 1.32 -7.88 5.57
CA PHE A 253 2.74 -8.25 5.67
C PHE A 253 3.18 -8.70 7.08
N ALA A 254 2.32 -8.62 8.09
CA ALA A 254 2.66 -9.07 9.43
C ALA A 254 2.98 -10.58 9.45
N ARG A 255 2.07 -11.37 8.90
CA ARG A 255 2.25 -12.82 8.74
C ARG A 255 3.44 -13.16 7.85
N SER A 256 3.65 -12.39 6.78
CA SER A 256 4.78 -12.60 5.86
C SER A 256 6.12 -12.37 6.55
N PHE A 257 6.20 -11.41 7.46
CA PHE A 257 7.38 -11.18 8.29
C PHE A 257 7.63 -12.38 9.21
N GLU A 258 6.60 -12.87 9.91
CA GLU A 258 6.73 -14.04 10.81
C GLU A 258 7.26 -15.26 10.05
N GLN A 259 6.68 -15.58 8.89
CA GLN A 259 7.13 -16.68 8.03
C GLN A 259 8.58 -16.50 7.55
N ALA A 260 8.96 -15.26 7.20
CA ALA A 260 10.32 -14.95 6.80
C ALA A 260 11.31 -15.10 7.97
N LEU A 261 10.90 -14.74 9.19
CA LEU A 261 11.72 -14.86 10.39
C LEU A 261 11.90 -16.32 10.79
N GLU A 262 10.82 -17.14 10.79
CA GLU A 262 10.89 -18.58 11.02
C GLU A 262 11.83 -19.27 10.04
N LYS A 263 11.75 -18.92 8.75
CA LYS A 263 12.68 -19.38 7.74
C LYS A 263 14.11 -18.94 8.05
N ALA A 264 14.32 -17.70 8.47
CA ALA A 264 15.65 -17.19 8.81
C ALA A 264 16.28 -17.96 9.99
N PHE A 265 15.52 -18.22 11.05
CA PHE A 265 15.96 -19.07 12.17
C PHE A 265 16.28 -20.49 11.71
N SER A 266 15.40 -21.11 10.92
CA SER A 266 15.65 -22.45 10.34
C SER A 266 16.93 -22.50 9.51
N LEU A 267 17.29 -21.42 8.81
CA LEU A 267 18.53 -21.33 8.05
C LEU A 267 19.76 -21.17 8.94
N ILE A 268 19.65 -20.38 10.02
CA ILE A 268 20.70 -20.20 11.02
C ILE A 268 21.02 -21.52 11.72
N GLU A 269 19.98 -22.28 12.11
CA GLU A 269 20.11 -23.58 12.80
C GLU A 269 20.52 -24.74 11.88
N SER A 270 20.49 -24.55 10.55
CA SER A 270 20.84 -25.61 9.60
C SER A 270 22.33 -25.98 9.65
N GLU A 271 22.69 -27.18 9.19
CA GLU A 271 24.09 -27.62 9.10
C GLU A 271 24.98 -26.66 8.28
N GLN A 272 24.39 -25.98 7.29
CA GLN A 272 25.10 -25.01 6.46
C GLN A 272 25.23 -23.64 7.14
N GLY A 273 24.42 -23.34 8.16
CA GLY A 273 24.33 -22.04 8.82
C GLY A 273 24.07 -20.87 7.88
N VAL A 274 24.30 -19.66 8.37
CA VAL A 274 24.23 -18.39 7.62
C VAL A 274 25.53 -17.64 7.80
N ALA A 275 26.24 -17.32 6.71
CA ALA A 275 27.49 -16.56 6.80
C ALA A 275 27.23 -15.10 7.18
N ALA A 276 28.03 -14.61 8.14
CA ALA A 276 28.06 -13.22 8.59
C ALA A 276 29.39 -12.53 8.18
N ALA A 277 29.99 -12.96 7.07
CA ALA A 277 31.32 -12.53 6.63
C ALA A 277 32.39 -12.73 7.74
N ASP A 278 33.15 -11.68 8.05
CA ASP A 278 34.25 -11.70 9.04
C ASP A 278 33.81 -12.09 10.47
N PHE A 279 32.50 -12.15 10.73
CA PHE A 279 31.92 -12.51 12.03
C PHE A 279 31.57 -14.01 12.16
N GLY A 280 31.84 -14.83 11.13
CA GLY A 280 31.60 -16.28 11.17
C GLY A 280 30.16 -16.65 10.82
N LEU A 281 29.57 -17.59 11.57
CA LEU A 281 28.17 -17.99 11.40
C LEU A 281 27.26 -17.12 12.26
N ALA A 282 26.13 -16.70 11.70
CA ALA A 282 25.12 -15.94 12.40
C ALA A 282 24.43 -16.76 13.48
N GLU A 283 23.96 -16.08 14.52
CA GLU A 283 23.13 -16.62 15.59
C GLU A 283 21.72 -16.00 15.53
N GLU A 284 20.72 -16.62 16.14
CA GLU A 284 19.36 -16.06 16.18
C GLU A 284 19.31 -14.65 16.78
N GLN A 285 20.19 -14.38 17.75
CA GLN A 285 20.30 -13.11 18.45
C GLN A 285 20.61 -11.95 17.48
N ASP A 286 21.29 -12.23 16.36
CA ASP A 286 21.57 -11.24 15.32
C ASP A 286 20.30 -10.67 14.66
N LEU A 287 19.17 -11.38 14.79
CA LEU A 287 17.86 -10.97 14.26
C LEU A 287 16.95 -10.30 15.31
N PHE A 288 17.27 -10.38 16.60
CA PHE A 288 16.39 -9.92 17.68
C PHE A 288 16.05 -8.43 17.57
N ALA A 289 17.00 -7.58 17.22
CA ALA A 289 16.74 -6.15 17.05
C ALA A 289 15.74 -5.86 15.91
N THR A 290 15.72 -6.68 14.86
CA THR A 290 14.75 -6.55 13.76
C THR A 290 13.39 -7.11 14.18
N TYR A 291 13.38 -8.23 14.91
CA TYR A 291 12.16 -8.84 15.43
C TYR A 291 11.47 -7.94 16.46
N GLU A 292 12.21 -7.30 17.35
CA GLU A 292 11.66 -6.35 18.32
C GLU A 292 11.00 -5.15 17.64
N LYS A 293 11.62 -4.59 16.59
CA LYS A 293 11.02 -3.51 15.77
C LYS A 293 9.72 -3.94 15.11
N PHE A 294 9.67 -5.18 14.63
CA PHE A 294 8.46 -5.78 14.09
C PHE A 294 7.37 -5.90 15.14
N LEU A 295 7.65 -6.53 16.28
CA LEU A 295 6.66 -6.75 17.32
C LEU A 295 6.10 -5.44 17.87
N ASN A 296 6.94 -4.40 18.04
CA ASN A 296 6.46 -3.06 18.40
C ASN A 296 5.45 -2.54 17.36
N LEU A 297 5.78 -2.59 16.08
CA LEU A 297 4.90 -2.08 15.02
C LEU A 297 3.62 -2.93 14.87
N ALA A 298 3.76 -4.26 14.86
CA ALA A 298 2.67 -5.21 14.71
C ALA A 298 1.64 -5.06 15.85
N THR A 299 2.12 -4.89 17.09
CA THR A 299 1.28 -4.58 18.26
C THR A 299 0.48 -3.30 18.04
N MET A 300 1.18 -2.21 17.66
CA MET A 300 0.55 -0.89 17.47
C MET A 300 -0.46 -0.88 16.33
N LEU A 301 -0.12 -1.45 15.18
CA LEU A 301 -1.01 -1.50 14.03
C LEU A 301 -2.20 -2.40 14.31
N SER A 302 -2.03 -3.61 14.86
CA SER A 302 -3.14 -4.50 15.20
C SER A 302 -4.12 -3.84 16.16
N TYR A 303 -3.59 -3.16 17.20
CA TYR A 303 -4.41 -2.40 18.13
C TYR A 303 -5.19 -1.28 17.42
N LEU A 304 -4.53 -0.51 16.54
CA LEU A 304 -5.15 0.57 15.79
C LEU A 304 -6.17 0.09 14.77
N TYR A 305 -5.96 -1.05 14.14
CA TYR A 305 -6.90 -1.64 13.19
C TYR A 305 -8.06 -2.38 13.89
N GLY A 306 -8.04 -2.48 15.22
CA GLY A 306 -9.10 -3.09 16.02
C GLY A 306 -8.96 -4.60 16.20
N ASP A 307 -7.84 -5.19 15.78
CA ASP A 307 -7.52 -6.61 16.01
C ASP A 307 -6.86 -6.77 17.38
N GLN A 308 -7.70 -6.76 18.42
CA GLN A 308 -7.26 -6.83 19.81
C GLN A 308 -6.50 -8.13 20.13
N ALA A 309 -6.95 -9.25 19.57
CA ALA A 309 -6.35 -10.56 19.83
C ALA A 309 -4.91 -10.63 19.28
N GLU A 310 -4.71 -10.18 18.04
CA GLU A 310 -3.35 -10.09 17.47
C GLU A 310 -2.49 -9.07 18.22
N ALA A 311 -3.04 -7.92 18.61
CA ALA A 311 -2.31 -6.93 19.38
C ALA A 311 -1.80 -7.48 20.72
N GLU A 312 -2.65 -8.23 21.44
CA GLU A 312 -2.28 -8.90 22.68
C GLU A 312 -1.22 -9.99 22.45
N ARG A 313 -1.37 -10.79 21.38
CA ARG A 313 -0.38 -11.81 21.00
C ARG A 313 1.00 -11.20 20.75
N TYR A 314 1.09 -10.19 19.88
CA TYR A 314 2.36 -9.52 19.58
C TYR A 314 2.96 -8.82 20.80
N PHE A 315 2.13 -8.24 21.67
CA PHE A 315 2.60 -7.63 22.91
C PHE A 315 3.21 -8.65 23.86
N MET A 316 2.61 -9.83 24.00
CA MET A 316 3.18 -10.91 24.81
C MET A 316 4.49 -11.45 24.24
N LEU A 317 4.58 -11.62 22.92
CA LEU A 317 5.83 -11.98 22.25
C LEU A 317 6.91 -10.92 22.47
N LEU A 318 6.54 -9.64 22.42
CA LEU A 318 7.45 -8.53 22.65
C LEU A 318 7.99 -8.56 24.08
N LYS A 319 7.10 -8.77 25.07
CA LYS A 319 7.48 -8.87 26.48
C LYS A 319 8.44 -10.02 26.74
N ASP A 320 8.19 -11.18 26.15
CA ASP A 320 9.10 -12.33 26.24
C ASP A 320 10.47 -12.01 25.63
N LEU A 321 10.50 -11.49 24.40
CA LEU A 321 11.74 -11.12 23.71
C LEU A 321 12.57 -10.09 24.50
N VAL A 322 11.97 -9.01 25.00
CA VAL A 322 12.71 -7.98 25.75
C VAL A 322 13.14 -8.48 27.14
N SER A 323 12.39 -9.39 27.76
CA SER A 323 12.78 -10.01 29.03
C SER A 323 14.03 -10.88 28.86
N ARG A 324 14.11 -11.67 27.78
CA ARG A 324 15.31 -12.45 27.43
C ARG A 324 16.54 -11.57 27.18
N GLN A 325 16.33 -10.34 26.71
CA GLN A 325 17.39 -9.34 26.50
C GLN A 325 17.71 -8.51 27.76
N GLY A 326 17.05 -8.76 28.91
CA GLY A 326 17.28 -8.02 30.17
C GLY A 326 16.59 -6.65 30.25
N TYR A 327 15.62 -6.37 29.38
CA TYR A 327 14.88 -5.10 29.30
C TYR A 327 13.41 -5.20 29.75
N GLY A 328 13.02 -6.30 30.42
CA GLY A 328 11.64 -6.56 30.86
C GLY A 328 11.07 -5.52 31.83
N ASP A 329 11.94 -4.86 32.62
CA ASP A 329 11.53 -3.92 33.68
C ASP A 329 11.22 -2.51 33.16
N GLN A 330 11.33 -2.24 31.86
CA GLN A 330 11.01 -0.91 31.34
C GLN A 330 9.52 -0.57 31.58
N PRO A 331 9.18 0.68 31.95
CA PRO A 331 7.80 1.08 32.25
C PRO A 331 6.77 0.75 31.16
N ALA A 332 7.21 0.73 29.90
CA ALA A 332 6.38 0.38 28.75
C ALA A 332 5.85 -1.07 28.81
N PHE A 333 6.58 -2.00 29.45
CA PHE A 333 6.27 -3.43 29.48
C PHE A 333 5.69 -3.91 30.83
N ALA A 334 5.77 -3.09 31.87
CA ALA A 334 5.23 -3.36 33.19
C ALA A 334 3.69 -3.31 33.26
N GLY A 335 3.02 -2.68 32.28
CA GLY A 335 1.57 -2.48 32.26
C GLY A 335 0.79 -3.38 31.29
N THR A 336 -0.47 -2.99 31.05
CA THR A 336 -1.34 -3.62 30.05
C THR A 336 -0.97 -3.20 28.61
N LEU A 337 -1.57 -3.86 27.62
CA LEU A 337 -1.46 -3.46 26.21
C LEU A 337 -1.82 -1.98 26.02
N GLU A 338 -2.89 -1.50 26.66
CA GLU A 338 -3.33 -0.11 26.58
C GLU A 338 -2.27 0.85 27.12
N ASN A 339 -1.61 0.48 28.23
CA ASN A 339 -0.53 1.28 28.80
C ASN A 339 0.68 1.32 27.86
N PHE A 340 1.07 0.17 27.31
CA PHE A 340 2.14 0.08 26.31
C PHE A 340 1.85 0.97 25.11
N VAL A 341 0.65 0.84 24.54
CA VAL A 341 0.20 1.63 23.39
C VAL A 341 0.22 3.12 23.72
N ALA A 342 -0.30 3.52 24.89
CA ALA A 342 -0.30 4.92 25.32
C ALA A 342 1.13 5.51 25.43
N ILE A 343 2.06 4.76 26.05
CA ILE A 343 3.47 5.18 26.20
C ILE A 343 4.15 5.28 24.84
N ARG A 344 3.97 4.28 23.96
CA ARG A 344 4.54 4.30 22.61
C ARG A 344 3.97 5.43 21.75
N PHE A 345 2.68 5.72 21.87
CA PHE A 345 2.06 6.87 21.22
C PHE A 345 2.64 8.20 21.68
N ALA A 346 2.81 8.38 23.00
CA ALA A 346 3.42 9.59 23.54
C ALA A 346 4.84 9.78 22.98
N GLY A 347 5.67 8.74 23.03
CA GLY A 347 7.04 8.79 22.51
C GLY A 347 7.13 8.99 20.98
N MET A 348 6.20 8.43 20.20
CA MET A 348 6.17 8.62 18.74
C MET A 348 5.85 10.06 18.35
N VAL A 349 4.91 10.70 19.05
CA VAL A 349 4.55 12.09 18.75
C VAL A 349 5.67 13.07 19.14
N GLU A 350 6.56 12.67 20.04
CA GLU A 350 7.70 13.48 20.47
C GLU A 350 8.96 13.31 19.60
N VAL A 351 9.19 12.12 19.01
CA VAL A 351 10.54 11.75 18.52
C VAL A 351 10.67 11.60 17.00
N ASN A 352 9.63 11.24 16.22
CA ASN A 352 9.82 11.13 14.76
C ASN A 352 8.54 11.33 13.94
N VAL A 353 8.53 12.40 13.15
CA VAL A 353 7.35 13.01 12.51
C VAL A 353 6.98 12.35 11.17
N ASP A 354 7.85 11.51 10.60
CA ASP A 354 7.64 10.94 9.26
C ASP A 354 6.63 9.78 9.21
N ASP A 355 6.39 9.12 10.35
CA ASP A 355 5.35 8.07 10.50
C ASP A 355 3.95 8.64 10.78
N LEU A 356 3.77 9.98 10.84
CA LEU A 356 2.47 10.61 11.12
C LEU A 356 1.39 10.22 10.11
N ARG A 357 1.74 10.06 8.82
CA ARG A 357 0.78 9.73 7.76
C ARG A 357 0.07 8.41 8.04
N GLN A 358 0.87 7.40 8.37
CA GLN A 358 0.45 6.04 8.66
C GLN A 358 -0.44 6.00 9.90
N LEU A 359 -0.09 6.78 10.92
CA LEU A 359 -0.88 6.92 12.14
C LEU A 359 -2.21 7.63 11.88
N ILE A 360 -2.22 8.69 11.05
CA ILE A 360 -3.43 9.40 10.65
C ILE A 360 -4.37 8.47 9.88
N ASP A 361 -3.88 7.76 8.85
CA ASP A 361 -4.68 6.76 8.09
C ASP A 361 -5.22 5.67 9.02
N ALA A 362 -4.37 5.09 9.89
CA ALA A 362 -4.81 4.05 10.82
C ALA A 362 -5.90 4.55 11.77
N MET A 363 -5.78 5.77 12.31
CA MET A 363 -6.81 6.38 13.16
C MET A 363 -8.11 6.65 12.39
N ILE A 364 -8.03 7.16 11.16
CA ILE A 364 -9.21 7.40 10.33
C ILE A 364 -9.89 6.07 9.97
N ARG A 365 -9.14 5.06 9.56
CA ARG A 365 -9.67 3.72 9.28
C ARG A 365 -10.30 3.10 10.50
N ARG A 366 -9.70 3.26 11.70
CA ARG A 366 -10.33 2.83 12.95
C ARG A 366 -11.64 3.58 13.21
N ALA A 367 -11.66 4.89 12.99
CA ALA A 367 -12.89 5.66 13.10
C ALA A 367 -13.98 5.07 12.19
N LEU A 368 -13.65 4.76 10.94
CA LEU A 368 -14.58 4.18 9.97
C LEU A 368 -15.03 2.77 10.35
N LEU A 369 -14.11 1.87 10.68
CA LEU A 369 -14.41 0.44 10.88
C LEU A 369 -14.93 0.12 12.29
N GLU A 370 -14.33 0.69 13.33
CA GLU A 370 -14.73 0.46 14.73
C GLU A 370 -15.77 1.48 15.22
N GLY A 371 -15.81 2.65 14.60
CA GLY A 371 -16.84 3.65 14.84
C GLY A 371 -18.03 3.46 13.91
N ALA A 372 -17.93 3.96 12.68
CA ALA A 372 -19.07 4.02 11.76
C ALA A 372 -19.65 2.63 11.44
N ALA A 373 -18.84 1.65 11.05
CA ALA A 373 -19.35 0.32 10.67
C ALA A 373 -20.05 -0.44 11.82
N LYS A 374 -19.74 -0.11 13.07
CA LYS A 374 -20.34 -0.70 14.28
C LYS A 374 -21.43 0.18 14.90
N GLY A 375 -21.80 1.29 14.27
CA GLY A 375 -22.81 2.22 14.79
C GLY A 375 -22.37 2.94 16.07
N ASN A 376 -21.07 3.16 16.24
CA ASN A 376 -20.49 3.84 17.40
C ASN A 376 -19.94 5.24 17.01
N PRO A 377 -20.81 6.28 16.98
CA PRO A 377 -20.41 7.62 16.56
C PRO A 377 -19.39 8.26 17.51
N GLY A 378 -19.37 7.88 18.80
CA GLY A 378 -18.39 8.36 19.77
C GLY A 378 -16.97 7.88 19.45
N VAL A 379 -16.82 6.61 19.05
CA VAL A 379 -15.53 6.06 18.60
C VAL A 379 -15.09 6.70 17.29
N PHE A 380 -16.02 6.90 16.34
CA PHE A 380 -15.72 7.61 15.09
C PHE A 380 -15.18 9.02 15.36
N ALA A 381 -15.94 9.83 16.10
CA ALA A 381 -15.55 11.21 16.39
C ALA A 381 -14.24 11.31 17.17
N ARG A 382 -14.02 10.42 18.15
CA ARG A 382 -12.79 10.38 18.95
C ARG A 382 -11.56 10.15 18.08
N PHE A 383 -11.58 9.15 17.21
CA PHE A 383 -10.43 8.82 16.37
C PHE A 383 -10.21 9.81 15.23
N VAL A 384 -11.27 10.38 14.64
CA VAL A 384 -11.11 11.50 13.69
C VAL A 384 -10.50 12.73 14.38
N LYS A 385 -10.95 13.07 15.60
CA LYS A 385 -10.38 14.17 16.39
C LYS A 385 -8.92 13.92 16.75
N LEU A 386 -8.58 12.69 17.14
CA LEU A 386 -7.20 12.30 17.44
C LEU A 386 -6.31 12.41 16.20
N ALA A 387 -6.77 11.87 15.06
CA ALA A 387 -6.08 12.00 13.78
C ALA A 387 -5.85 13.46 13.40
N ARG A 388 -6.86 14.31 13.60
CA ARG A 388 -6.74 15.75 13.35
C ARG A 388 -5.76 16.43 14.31
N SER A 389 -5.76 16.08 15.59
CA SER A 389 -4.80 16.62 16.55
C SER A 389 -3.36 16.25 16.19
N VAL A 390 -3.14 15.04 15.67
CA VAL A 390 -1.82 14.59 15.20
C VAL A 390 -1.40 15.40 13.96
N TYR A 391 -2.31 15.56 12.98
CA TYR A 391 -2.09 16.42 11.81
C TYR A 391 -1.75 17.87 12.23
N ASP A 392 -2.57 18.46 13.09
CA ASP A 392 -2.41 19.84 13.55
C ASP A 392 -1.08 20.04 14.29
N ARG A 393 -0.56 19.08 15.07
CA ARG A 393 0.75 19.24 15.74
C ARG A 393 1.91 19.49 14.76
N ARG A 394 1.83 19.01 13.51
CA ARG A 394 2.84 19.28 12.47
C ARG A 394 2.54 20.54 11.65
N TYR A 395 1.27 20.88 11.45
CA TYR A 395 0.83 21.92 10.50
C TYR A 395 0.10 23.13 11.12
N ALA A 396 -0.20 23.14 12.42
CA ALA A 396 -1.01 24.17 13.09
C ALA A 396 -0.24 25.41 13.53
N ALA A 397 1.07 25.46 13.34
CA ALA A 397 1.80 26.70 13.52
C ALA A 397 3.02 26.72 12.62
N ASN A 398 3.20 27.86 11.95
CA ASN A 398 4.45 28.27 11.31
C ASN A 398 5.65 27.86 12.18
N LEU A 399 6.27 26.72 11.92
CA LEU A 399 7.62 26.45 12.38
C LEU A 399 8.51 27.45 11.64
N LYS A 400 8.93 28.51 12.36
CA LYS A 400 10.00 29.41 11.91
C LYS A 400 11.17 28.55 11.46
N GLY A 401 11.55 28.67 10.19
CA GLY A 401 12.55 27.82 9.56
C GLY A 401 11.93 26.66 8.80
N GLN A 402 11.08 26.94 7.80
CA GLN A 402 10.61 25.92 6.87
C GLN A 402 11.81 25.24 6.23
N ALA A 403 12.13 24.03 6.69
CA ALA A 403 12.93 23.11 5.91
C ALA A 403 12.26 22.97 4.55
N PHE A 404 13.04 23.02 3.47
CA PHE A 404 12.56 22.78 2.12
C PHE A 404 11.81 21.44 2.08
N VAL A 405 10.49 21.49 1.87
CA VAL A 405 9.64 20.31 1.67
C VAL A 405 9.23 20.30 0.21
N LEU A 406 9.68 19.28 -0.53
CA LEU A 406 9.26 19.02 -1.90
C LEU A 406 7.73 19.01 -2.00
N ASN A 407 7.19 19.41 -3.16
CA ASN A 407 5.73 19.46 -3.33
C ASN A 407 5.08 18.07 -3.21
N GLU A 408 5.82 17.03 -3.61
CA GLU A 408 5.50 15.61 -3.50
C GLU A 408 5.53 15.11 -2.05
N ALA A 409 6.22 15.82 -1.16
CA ALA A 409 6.38 15.48 0.25
C ALA A 409 5.41 16.22 1.18
N LYS A 410 4.56 17.12 0.64
CA LYS A 410 3.54 17.83 1.44
C LYS A 410 2.39 16.88 1.76
N LEU A 411 1.92 16.89 3.01
CA LEU A 411 0.67 16.20 3.33
C LEU A 411 -0.50 16.93 2.67
N LEU A 412 -1.46 16.16 2.16
CA LEU A 412 -2.74 16.69 1.71
C LEU A 412 -3.46 17.37 2.89
N ALA A 413 -4.37 18.30 2.58
CA ALA A 413 -5.26 18.86 3.57
C ALA A 413 -5.96 17.72 4.35
N PHE A 414 -6.18 17.88 5.66
CA PHE A 414 -6.76 16.83 6.50
C PHE A 414 -8.09 16.28 5.94
N SER A 415 -8.94 17.13 5.36
CA SER A 415 -10.17 16.70 4.68
C SER A 415 -9.90 15.71 3.55
N LYS A 416 -8.85 15.91 2.77
CA LYS A 416 -8.43 14.99 1.70
C LYS A 416 -7.82 13.70 2.24
N LEU A 417 -7.08 13.73 3.35
CA LEU A 417 -6.63 12.49 4.00
C LEU A 417 -7.81 11.65 4.50
N LEU A 418 -8.83 12.30 5.07
CA LEU A 418 -10.07 11.67 5.48
C LEU A 418 -10.84 11.10 4.28
N ASP A 419 -10.98 11.88 3.20
CA ASP A 419 -11.62 11.44 1.95
C ASP A 419 -10.89 10.21 1.37
N ASN A 420 -9.56 10.26 1.23
CA ASN A 420 -8.76 9.16 0.68
C ASN A 420 -8.87 7.87 1.52
N SER A 421 -8.79 7.99 2.85
CA SER A 421 -8.95 6.86 3.76
C SER A 421 -10.35 6.26 3.67
N PHE A 422 -11.38 7.11 3.55
CA PHE A 422 -12.77 6.70 3.36
C PHE A 422 -12.95 5.97 2.03
N VAL A 423 -12.50 6.54 0.92
CA VAL A 423 -12.53 5.90 -0.41
C VAL A 423 -11.82 4.55 -0.35
N GLY A 424 -10.63 4.49 0.24
CA GLY A 424 -9.86 3.26 0.39
C GLY A 424 -10.58 2.18 1.19
N VAL A 425 -11.35 2.53 2.22
CA VAL A 425 -12.21 1.57 2.94
C VAL A 425 -13.40 1.12 2.09
N MET A 426 -14.02 2.04 1.35
CA MET A 426 -15.20 1.77 0.53
C MET A 426 -14.90 0.92 -0.72
N THR A 427 -13.67 0.94 -1.23
CA THR A 427 -13.24 0.13 -2.39
C THR A 427 -12.50 -1.16 -2.01
N GLN A 428 -12.26 -1.39 -0.73
CA GLN A 428 -11.50 -2.55 -0.25
C GLN A 428 -12.33 -3.85 -0.33
N ASN A 429 -12.05 -4.69 -1.32
CA ASN A 429 -12.77 -5.96 -1.54
C ASN A 429 -12.52 -7.02 -0.48
N SER A 430 -11.44 -6.89 0.31
CA SER A 430 -11.24 -7.75 1.47
C SER A 430 -12.25 -7.47 2.60
N LEU A 431 -12.97 -6.34 2.56
CA LEU A 431 -14.06 -6.03 3.49
C LEU A 431 -15.40 -6.47 2.88
N SER A 432 -16.25 -7.07 3.72
CA SER A 432 -17.60 -7.46 3.30
C SER A 432 -18.41 -6.24 2.82
N VAL A 433 -19.28 -6.46 1.84
CA VAL A 433 -20.17 -5.40 1.32
C VAL A 433 -21.06 -4.85 2.44
N PHE A 434 -21.46 -5.68 3.40
CA PHE A 434 -22.21 -5.26 4.59
C PHE A 434 -21.41 -4.35 5.53
N THR A 435 -20.12 -4.60 5.71
CA THR A 435 -19.25 -3.70 6.49
C THR A 435 -19.18 -2.34 5.81
N ARG A 436 -18.95 -2.31 4.51
CA ARG A 436 -18.89 -1.06 3.73
C ARG A 436 -20.23 -0.32 3.73
N ALA A 437 -21.35 -1.02 3.56
CA ALA A 437 -22.69 -0.43 3.63
C ALA A 437 -22.95 0.20 5.00
N ARG A 438 -22.54 -0.44 6.10
CA ARG A 438 -22.63 0.15 7.44
C ARG A 438 -21.72 1.37 7.59
N VAL A 439 -20.48 1.33 7.10
CA VAL A 439 -19.63 2.54 7.07
C VAL A 439 -20.37 3.67 6.36
N TRP A 440 -20.88 3.42 5.15
CA TRP A 440 -21.65 4.41 4.38
C TRP A 440 -22.82 5.00 5.18
N SER A 441 -23.66 4.16 5.81
CA SER A 441 -24.83 4.64 6.54
C SER A 441 -24.51 5.52 7.77
N TRP A 442 -23.33 5.34 8.37
CA TRP A 442 -23.00 5.95 9.67
C TRP A 442 -21.92 7.04 9.61
N VAL A 443 -21.32 7.28 8.45
CA VAL A 443 -20.44 8.45 8.25
C VAL A 443 -21.23 9.74 8.04
N PRO A 444 -20.65 10.92 8.34
CA PRO A 444 -21.29 12.22 8.08
C PRO A 444 -21.74 12.37 6.63
N ALA A 445 -22.86 13.06 6.42
CA ALA A 445 -23.44 13.27 5.09
C ALA A 445 -22.45 13.98 4.15
N GLU A 446 -21.72 14.96 4.66
CA GLU A 446 -20.74 15.72 3.90
C GLU A 446 -19.60 14.83 3.39
N LEU A 447 -19.24 13.77 4.14
CA LEU A 447 -18.22 12.81 3.70
C LEU A 447 -18.74 11.90 2.58
N ARG A 448 -20.02 11.52 2.61
CA ARG A 448 -20.68 10.78 1.53
C ARG A 448 -20.81 11.64 0.27
N GLU A 449 -21.30 12.86 0.41
CA GLU A 449 -21.53 13.81 -0.68
C GLU A 449 -20.25 14.06 -1.49
N ARG A 450 -19.15 14.41 -0.82
CA ARG A 450 -17.87 14.71 -1.48
C ARG A 450 -17.28 13.53 -2.27
N ASN A 451 -17.61 12.30 -1.88
CA ASN A 451 -16.98 11.09 -2.42
C ASN A 451 -17.96 10.21 -3.24
N TYR A 452 -19.23 10.63 -3.39
CA TYR A 452 -20.24 9.80 -4.04
C TYR A 452 -19.91 9.50 -5.50
N GLU A 453 -19.59 10.52 -6.30
CA GLU A 453 -19.26 10.35 -7.73
C GLU A 453 -18.04 9.44 -7.94
N ALA A 454 -17.05 9.51 -7.05
CA ALA A 454 -15.88 8.67 -7.12
C ALA A 454 -16.18 7.19 -6.80
N LEU A 455 -17.19 6.93 -5.97
CA LEU A 455 -17.48 5.60 -5.42
C LEU A 455 -18.68 4.89 -6.07
N VAL A 456 -19.58 5.64 -6.70
CA VAL A 456 -20.91 5.15 -7.11
C VAL A 456 -20.86 3.91 -8.01
N GLU A 457 -19.91 3.84 -8.93
CA GLU A 457 -19.74 2.71 -9.84
C GLU A 457 -19.25 1.46 -9.11
N ASP A 458 -18.20 1.60 -8.29
CA ASP A 458 -17.59 0.49 -7.56
C ASP A 458 -18.52 -0.06 -6.48
N LEU A 459 -19.24 0.82 -5.78
CA LEU A 459 -20.27 0.44 -4.83
C LEU A 459 -21.43 -0.29 -5.51
N GLY A 460 -21.82 0.15 -6.72
CA GLY A 460 -22.83 -0.52 -7.52
C GLY A 460 -22.42 -1.93 -7.95
N LYS A 461 -21.17 -2.10 -8.39
CA LYS A 461 -20.61 -3.42 -8.73
C LYS A 461 -20.54 -4.32 -7.50
N ALA A 462 -20.09 -3.79 -6.36
CA ALA A 462 -20.00 -4.54 -5.11
C ALA A 462 -21.38 -5.00 -4.61
N ALA A 463 -22.39 -4.14 -4.64
CA ALA A 463 -23.76 -4.48 -4.27
C ALA A 463 -24.34 -5.57 -5.20
N SER A 464 -24.20 -5.38 -6.52
CA SER A 464 -24.68 -6.36 -7.51
C SER A 464 -23.99 -7.71 -7.36
N GLY A 465 -22.67 -7.73 -7.17
CA GLY A 465 -21.90 -8.96 -6.96
C GLY A 465 -22.25 -9.69 -5.66
N ALA A 466 -22.81 -9.00 -4.68
CA ALA A 466 -23.33 -9.57 -3.43
C ALA A 466 -24.85 -9.81 -3.44
N ASN A 467 -25.52 -9.63 -4.58
CA ASN A 467 -26.97 -9.72 -4.74
C ASN A 467 -27.75 -8.79 -3.77
N LEU A 468 -27.24 -7.58 -3.57
CA LEU A 468 -27.84 -6.53 -2.74
C LEU A 468 -28.46 -5.43 -3.60
N ASP A 469 -29.58 -4.89 -3.12
CA ASP A 469 -30.14 -3.64 -3.65
C ASP A 469 -29.16 -2.49 -3.40
N ARG A 470 -28.64 -1.92 -4.49
CA ARG A 470 -27.66 -0.83 -4.45
C ARG A 470 -28.20 0.39 -3.71
N ASP A 471 -29.42 0.81 -3.96
CA ASP A 471 -29.97 2.05 -3.41
C ASP A 471 -30.32 1.89 -1.92
N ARG A 472 -30.45 0.65 -1.46
CA ARG A 472 -30.56 0.33 -0.02
C ARG A 472 -29.20 0.19 0.65
N ALA A 473 -28.22 -0.43 -0.01
CA ALA A 473 -26.89 -0.64 0.56
C ALA A 473 -26.05 0.64 0.59
N PHE A 474 -26.15 1.45 -0.46
CA PHE A 474 -25.39 2.69 -0.66
C PHE A 474 -26.30 3.79 -1.18
N PRO A 475 -27.28 4.25 -0.37
CA PRO A 475 -28.22 5.28 -0.79
C PRO A 475 -27.48 6.54 -1.24
N PRO A 476 -27.94 7.21 -2.33
CA PRO A 476 -27.39 8.48 -2.74
C PRO A 476 -27.48 9.50 -1.59
N PRO A 477 -26.45 10.34 -1.40
CA PRO A 477 -26.52 11.43 -0.44
C PRO A 477 -27.69 12.35 -0.82
N ARG A 478 -28.57 12.68 0.14
CA ARG A 478 -29.66 13.63 -0.09
C ARG A 478 -29.13 15.04 0.14
N SER A 479 -29.50 15.99 -0.73
CA SER A 479 -29.10 17.41 -0.66
C SER A 479 -29.51 18.15 0.62
N ASP A 480 -30.26 17.53 1.53
CA ASP A 480 -30.86 18.15 2.72
C ASP A 480 -30.39 17.55 4.07
N ASP A 481 -29.39 16.65 4.09
CA ASP A 481 -28.89 16.05 5.35
C ASP A 481 -28.09 17.05 6.22
N ALA A 482 -28.02 18.34 5.86
CA ALA A 482 -27.33 19.43 6.56
C ALA A 482 -28.02 19.91 7.86
N LYS A 483 -28.87 19.11 8.50
CA LYS A 483 -29.41 19.43 9.84
C LYS A 483 -29.26 18.24 10.78
N SER A 484 -28.17 18.25 11.54
CA SER A 484 -28.05 17.47 12.77
C SER A 484 -29.28 17.71 13.67
N PRO A 485 -29.85 16.67 14.32
CA PRO A 485 -30.86 16.86 15.35
C PRO A 485 -30.15 17.27 16.64
N GLY A 486 -30.27 18.53 17.04
CA GLY A 486 -29.61 18.98 18.27
C GLY A 486 -29.69 20.47 18.58
N SER A 487 -30.87 21.09 18.48
CA SER A 487 -31.21 22.30 19.26
C SER A 487 -32.65 22.73 18.99
N GLY A 488 -33.49 22.77 20.03
CA GLY A 488 -34.73 23.55 20.00
C GLY A 488 -35.93 22.92 20.70
N ASP A 489 -36.09 23.27 21.98
CA ASP A 489 -37.36 23.40 22.71
C ASP A 489 -38.16 22.15 23.08
N GLN A 490 -37.68 21.44 24.11
CA GLN A 490 -38.61 20.99 25.16
C GLN A 490 -39.01 22.20 26.00
N LYS A 491 -40.25 22.69 25.76
CA LYS A 491 -40.96 23.57 26.69
C LYS A 491 -40.96 22.92 28.07
N LEU A 492 -40.18 23.50 28.99
CA LEU A 492 -40.37 23.36 30.42
C LEU A 492 -41.82 23.73 30.75
N ARG A 493 -42.62 22.73 31.13
CA ARG A 493 -43.84 22.95 31.89
C ARG A 493 -43.43 23.32 33.30
N GLU A 494 -43.73 24.55 33.68
CA GLU A 494 -43.63 25.05 35.05
C GLU A 494 -44.43 24.13 36.00
N PRO A 495 -43.88 23.74 37.16
CA PRO A 495 -44.66 23.13 38.22
C PRO A 495 -45.49 24.23 38.89
N GLY A 496 -46.80 23.99 39.01
CA GLY A 496 -47.74 24.91 39.64
C GLY A 496 -47.30 25.30 41.05
N GLY A 497 -47.17 26.61 41.27
CA GLY A 497 -47.19 27.21 42.59
C GLY A 497 -48.61 27.13 43.14
N ASP A 498 -48.74 26.39 44.24
CA ASP A 498 -49.91 26.35 45.10
C ASP A 498 -49.84 27.59 46.00
N ASP A 499 -50.69 28.58 45.73
CA ASP A 499 -50.97 29.70 46.63
C ASP A 499 -51.88 29.19 47.75
N GLY A 500 -51.26 28.75 48.85
CA GLY A 500 -51.90 28.62 50.15
C GLY A 500 -51.36 29.69 51.11
N ASP A 501 -52.03 30.84 51.17
CA ASP A 501 -51.85 31.80 52.27
C ASP A 501 -52.68 31.34 53.50
N PRO A 502 -52.20 31.52 54.75
CA PRO A 502 -52.87 31.10 55.98
C PRO A 502 -53.95 32.13 56.40
N PRO A 503 -54.83 31.90 57.40
CA PRO A 503 -54.86 30.83 58.42
C PRO A 503 -56.07 29.89 58.38
#